data_AF-A0A821BDJ7-F1
#
_entry.id   AF-A0A821BDJ7-F1
#
_cell.length_a   1.000
_cell.length_b   1.000
_cell.length_c   1.000
_cell.angle_alpha   90.00
_cell.angle_beta   90.00
_cell.angle_gamma   90.00
#
_symmetry.space_group_name_H-M   'P 1'
#
loop_
_entity.id
_entity.type
_entity.pdbx_description
1 polymer ?
#
loop_
_entity_poly.entity_id
_entity_poly.type
_entity_poly.pdbx_seq_one_letter_code
_entity_poly.pdbx_strand_id
1 'polypeptide(L)'
;NIVRGRFVNISEVCWCDSTNLFLKYSSLLKTTNRYLLEPYYTEQKTIFLDTFSIPLNPTIEEYINLLVHISSLETTENTIQDAFLIFKTIGQRCCEQSNNLIEKQDLQNKLSHKSIFPTRDHRWVSLDDNPLISDNNDIAQLFTHMKNIPLIDISSSTDVLIFFNMCDIKSLSSSITIEHIIENPSDGIFIQNLLSPLIPYIQLFMKSRTEFFDAYQWTKSINMSSLLMNIQFNIVDYLQLIYRFKSDSSICIIREEKSYYDKNHMIFYIHYEWTKQLKYYRDIFHSFARIFIPYHNDDLIRSLGNFMNLLYNEEENNLDIFAKYQNFDLDFKDSDDIPWHMPSTSKQIKHIEPKIDENKVRMLLENVAQNQEQYNVYKQKKRQELKKHLSETSTIANNLSVEHQSAFGKKK
;
A
#
# COMPACT_ATOMS: atom_id res chain seq x y z
N ASN A 1 -24.94 10.60 -52.70
CA ASN A 1 -24.82 10.58 -51.23
C ASN A 1 -25.08 11.96 -50.66
N ILE A 2 -26.22 12.15 -50.00
CA ILE A 2 -26.47 13.38 -49.23
C ILE A 2 -25.73 13.18 -47.90
N VAL A 3 -24.59 13.84 -47.74
CA VAL A 3 -23.91 13.90 -46.45
C VAL A 3 -24.70 14.89 -45.59
N ARG A 4 -25.38 14.39 -44.55
CA ARG A 4 -26.06 15.24 -43.58
C ARG A 4 -25.01 15.84 -42.65
N GLY A 5 -24.91 17.16 -42.64
CA GLY A 5 -24.06 17.92 -41.73
C GLY A 5 -24.88 18.85 -40.83
N ARG A 6 -24.25 19.36 -39.78
CA ARG A 6 -24.80 20.40 -38.90
C ARG A 6 -23.80 21.55 -38.83
N PHE A 7 -24.28 22.77 -38.98
CA PHE A 7 -23.47 23.95 -38.67
C PHE A 7 -23.40 24.10 -37.15
N VAL A 8 -22.18 24.19 -36.63
CA VAL A 8 -21.87 24.34 -35.20
C VAL A 8 -20.99 25.56 -35.00
N ASN A 9 -21.13 26.25 -33.87
CA ASN A 9 -20.28 27.40 -33.59
C ASN A 9 -18.87 26.91 -33.25
N ILE A 10 -17.84 27.67 -33.60
CA ILE A 10 -16.46 27.35 -33.24
C ILE A 10 -16.23 27.27 -31.73
N SER A 11 -17.02 28.00 -30.93
CA SER A 11 -17.00 27.90 -29.47
C SER A 11 -17.54 26.57 -28.93
N GLU A 12 -18.26 25.81 -29.76
CA GLU A 12 -18.91 24.55 -29.40
C GLU A 12 -18.11 23.32 -29.86
N VAL A 13 -16.88 23.49 -30.36
CA VAL A 13 -16.09 22.38 -30.88
C VAL A 13 -14.71 22.31 -30.24
N CYS A 14 -14.16 21.10 -30.11
CA CYS A 14 -12.74 20.88 -29.84
C CYS A 14 -12.24 19.73 -30.69
N TRP A 15 -10.92 19.62 -30.84
CA TRP A 15 -10.36 18.57 -31.69
C TRP A 15 -10.62 17.17 -31.12
N CYS A 16 -10.14 16.89 -29.90
CA CYS A 16 -10.33 15.61 -29.23
C CYS A 16 -10.56 15.78 -27.72
N ASP A 17 -10.83 14.68 -27.02
CA ASP A 17 -10.86 14.60 -25.56
C ASP A 17 -10.08 13.36 -25.14
N SER A 18 -8.93 13.54 -24.49
CA SER A 18 -8.07 12.44 -24.06
C SER A 18 -8.73 11.51 -23.03
N THR A 19 -9.81 11.96 -22.37
CA THR A 19 -10.55 11.16 -21.39
C THR A 19 -11.68 10.33 -22.00
N ASN A 20 -12.16 10.70 -23.20
CA ASN A 20 -13.41 10.22 -23.81
C ASN A 20 -14.68 10.40 -22.95
N LEU A 21 -14.61 11.14 -21.84
CA LEU A 21 -15.72 11.27 -20.89
C LEU A 21 -16.81 12.21 -21.41
N PHE A 22 -16.46 13.22 -22.22
CA PHE A 22 -17.47 14.07 -22.86
C PHE A 22 -18.37 13.26 -23.80
N LEU A 23 -17.81 12.27 -24.51
CA LEU A 23 -18.60 11.37 -25.34
C LEU A 23 -19.46 10.43 -24.45
N LYS A 24 -18.86 9.84 -23.40
CA LYS A 24 -19.53 8.92 -22.48
C LYS A 24 -20.75 9.56 -21.80
N TYR A 25 -20.65 10.82 -21.36
CA TYR A 25 -21.70 11.56 -20.66
C TYR A 25 -22.55 12.46 -21.57
N SER A 26 -22.33 12.40 -22.89
CA SER A 26 -22.98 13.30 -23.86
C SER A 26 -24.50 13.30 -23.81
N SER A 27 -25.14 12.15 -23.52
CA SER A 27 -26.60 12.05 -23.42
C SER A 27 -27.20 12.74 -22.19
N LEU A 28 -26.39 12.98 -21.16
CA LEU A 28 -26.80 13.51 -19.86
C LEU A 28 -26.41 15.00 -19.70
N LEU A 29 -25.41 15.47 -20.44
CA LEU A 29 -24.97 16.86 -20.48
C LEU A 29 -25.95 17.71 -21.30
N LYS A 30 -26.80 18.49 -20.60
CA LYS A 30 -27.83 19.33 -21.24
C LYS A 30 -27.29 20.62 -21.87
N THR A 31 -26.08 21.07 -21.52
CA THR A 31 -25.64 22.46 -21.79
C THR A 31 -24.24 22.61 -22.37
N THR A 32 -23.36 21.60 -22.32
CA THR A 32 -21.91 21.78 -22.62
C THR A 32 -21.30 20.56 -23.31
N ASN A 33 -21.92 20.05 -24.37
CA ASN A 33 -21.24 19.09 -25.24
C ASN A 33 -20.45 19.85 -26.29
N ARG A 34 -19.12 19.92 -26.13
CA ARG A 34 -18.28 20.22 -27.29
C ARG A 34 -18.40 19.07 -28.29
N TYR A 35 -18.56 19.41 -29.56
CA TYR A 35 -18.46 18.43 -30.63
C TYR A 35 -16.99 18.11 -30.87
N LEU A 36 -16.64 16.82 -30.80
CA LEU A 36 -15.29 16.32 -31.08
C LEU A 36 -15.13 16.19 -32.60
N LEU A 37 -14.10 16.84 -33.15
CA LEU A 37 -13.86 16.89 -34.60
C LEU A 37 -12.98 15.74 -35.11
N GLU A 38 -12.07 15.24 -34.28
CA GLU A 38 -11.10 14.20 -34.65
C GLU A 38 -11.73 12.96 -35.32
N PRO A 39 -12.88 12.42 -34.87
CA PRO A 39 -13.49 11.26 -35.52
C PRO A 39 -14.00 11.51 -36.95
N TYR A 40 -14.22 12.78 -37.32
CA TYR A 40 -14.86 13.15 -38.59
C TYR A 40 -13.89 13.76 -39.59
N TYR A 41 -12.80 14.37 -39.12
CA TYR A 41 -11.93 15.23 -39.92
C TYR A 41 -10.44 14.91 -39.77
N THR A 42 -10.10 13.62 -39.71
CA THR A 42 -8.76 13.09 -39.37
C THR A 42 -7.61 13.76 -40.15
N GLU A 43 -7.80 14.10 -41.42
CA GLU A 43 -6.76 14.69 -42.29
C GLU A 43 -6.67 16.23 -42.19
N GLN A 44 -7.65 16.89 -41.57
CA GLN A 44 -7.76 18.35 -41.54
C GLN A 44 -7.34 18.96 -40.20
N LYS A 45 -6.60 18.23 -39.37
CA LYS A 45 -6.18 18.65 -38.01
C LYS A 45 -5.54 20.04 -37.99
N THR A 46 -4.57 20.28 -38.87
CA THR A 46 -3.84 21.56 -38.94
C THR A 46 -4.76 22.71 -39.33
N ILE A 47 -5.75 22.48 -40.22
CA ILE A 47 -6.71 23.52 -40.60
C ILE A 47 -7.57 23.93 -39.39
N PHE A 48 -8.06 22.95 -38.61
CA PHE A 48 -8.89 23.26 -37.43
C PHE A 48 -8.09 23.87 -36.28
N LEU A 49 -6.90 23.35 -35.99
CA LEU A 49 -6.08 23.85 -34.88
C LEU A 49 -5.38 25.17 -35.22
N ASP A 50 -4.77 25.29 -36.40
CA ASP A 50 -3.89 26.42 -36.72
C ASP A 50 -4.65 27.57 -37.38
N THR A 51 -5.50 27.28 -38.37
CA THR A 51 -6.26 28.32 -39.10
C THR A 51 -7.48 28.80 -38.30
N PHE A 52 -8.25 27.85 -37.77
CA PHE A 52 -9.47 28.17 -37.02
C PHE A 52 -9.20 28.38 -35.52
N SER A 53 -8.01 28.06 -35.01
CA SER A 53 -7.66 28.23 -33.59
C SER A 53 -8.62 27.49 -32.65
N ILE A 54 -9.13 26.33 -33.08
CA ILE A 54 -9.96 25.46 -32.23
C ILE A 54 -9.09 24.81 -31.17
N PRO A 55 -9.53 24.73 -29.91
CA PRO A 55 -8.72 24.10 -28.87
C PRO A 55 -8.54 22.61 -29.13
N LEU A 56 -7.34 22.12 -28.84
CA LEU A 56 -6.98 20.72 -28.99
C LEU A 56 -7.86 19.82 -28.11
N ASN A 57 -8.11 20.21 -26.87
CA ASN A 57 -9.07 19.50 -26.00
C ASN A 57 -9.92 20.49 -25.19
N PRO A 58 -10.98 20.02 -24.49
CA PRO A 58 -11.81 20.83 -23.61
C PRO A 58 -10.99 21.65 -22.62
N THR A 59 -11.51 22.77 -22.12
CA THR A 59 -10.82 23.64 -21.13
C THR A 59 -10.84 23.03 -19.73
N ILE A 60 -10.02 23.54 -18.80
CA ILE A 60 -10.07 23.11 -17.38
C ILE A 60 -11.47 23.35 -16.80
N GLU A 61 -12.10 24.49 -17.11
CA GLU A 61 -13.45 24.80 -16.64
C GLU A 61 -14.50 23.82 -17.17
N GLU A 62 -14.36 23.38 -18.42
CA GLU A 62 -15.24 22.35 -18.98
C GLU A 62 -15.06 21.00 -18.29
N TYR A 63 -13.81 20.61 -17.99
CA TYR A 63 -13.54 19.40 -17.19
C TYR A 63 -14.12 19.50 -15.77
N ILE A 64 -14.04 20.67 -15.13
CA ILE A 64 -14.66 20.91 -13.81
C ILE A 64 -16.17 20.78 -13.90
N ASN A 65 -16.81 21.36 -14.92
CA ASN A 65 -18.26 21.26 -15.11
C ASN A 65 -18.70 19.83 -15.39
N LEU A 66 -17.92 19.07 -16.16
CA LEU A 66 -18.14 17.64 -16.36
C LEU A 66 -18.02 16.87 -15.04
N LEU A 67 -17.01 17.19 -14.22
CA LEU A 67 -16.82 16.57 -12.92
C LEU A 67 -17.96 16.87 -11.95
N VAL A 68 -18.46 18.12 -11.92
CA VAL A 68 -19.68 18.48 -11.16
C VAL A 68 -20.86 17.64 -11.62
N HIS A 69 -21.03 17.45 -12.93
CA HIS A 69 -22.09 16.59 -13.45
C HIS A 69 -21.92 15.14 -12.99
N ILE A 70 -20.73 14.55 -13.11
CA ILE A 70 -20.42 13.19 -12.66
C ILE A 70 -20.71 13.04 -11.17
N SER A 71 -20.31 14.02 -10.34
CA SER A 71 -20.55 14.00 -8.89
C SER A 71 -22.02 14.08 -8.49
N SER A 72 -22.89 14.55 -9.39
CA SER A 72 -24.34 14.59 -9.18
C SER A 72 -25.05 13.26 -9.48
N LEU A 73 -24.33 12.30 -10.09
CA LEU A 73 -24.84 10.97 -10.38
C LEU A 73 -24.68 10.05 -9.15
N GLU A 74 -25.24 8.84 -9.26
CA GLU A 74 -25.03 7.80 -8.25
C GLU A 74 -23.54 7.45 -8.13
N THR A 75 -23.01 7.47 -6.90
CA THR A 75 -21.61 7.12 -6.66
C THR A 75 -21.37 5.64 -6.89
N THR A 76 -20.68 5.33 -7.97
CA THR A 76 -20.23 4.00 -8.36
C THR A 76 -18.72 3.98 -8.58
N GLU A 77 -18.10 2.80 -8.57
CA GLU A 77 -16.67 2.66 -8.89
C GLU A 77 -16.32 3.29 -10.25
N ASN A 78 -17.21 3.14 -11.26
CA ASN A 78 -17.01 3.73 -12.58
C ASN A 78 -16.96 5.26 -12.50
N THR A 79 -17.94 5.90 -11.85
CA THR A 79 -17.96 7.36 -11.71
C THR A 79 -16.76 7.92 -10.94
N ILE A 80 -16.25 7.15 -9.96
CA ILE A 80 -15.04 7.51 -9.22
C ILE A 80 -13.84 7.43 -10.16
N GLN A 81 -13.67 6.33 -10.90
CA GLN A 81 -12.58 6.18 -11.86
C GLN A 81 -12.60 7.28 -12.93
N ASP A 82 -13.78 7.65 -13.42
CA ASP A 82 -13.96 8.75 -14.37
C ASP A 82 -13.52 10.10 -13.76
N ALA A 83 -13.85 10.36 -12.50
CA ALA A 83 -13.36 11.54 -11.78
C ALA A 83 -11.83 11.55 -11.64
N PHE A 84 -11.22 10.42 -11.30
CA PHE A 84 -9.75 10.32 -11.23
C PHE A 84 -9.07 10.51 -12.59
N LEU A 85 -9.74 10.14 -13.69
CA LEU A 85 -9.26 10.43 -15.03
C LEU A 85 -9.28 11.94 -15.31
N ILE A 86 -10.32 12.65 -14.86
CA ILE A 86 -10.38 14.11 -14.94
C ILE A 86 -9.29 14.76 -14.07
N PHE A 87 -9.09 14.29 -12.83
CA PHE A 87 -8.02 14.78 -11.96
C PHE A 87 -6.64 14.63 -12.62
N LYS A 88 -6.39 13.48 -13.23
CA LYS A 88 -5.17 13.21 -13.99
C LYS A 88 -4.99 14.21 -15.13
N THR A 89 -6.01 14.42 -15.95
CA THR A 89 -5.95 15.33 -17.11
C THR A 89 -5.76 16.78 -16.70
N ILE A 90 -6.41 17.25 -15.62
CA ILE A 90 -6.18 18.60 -15.09
C ILE A 90 -4.76 18.71 -14.54
N GLY A 91 -4.30 17.71 -13.76
CA GLY A 91 -2.95 17.67 -13.21
C GLY A 91 -1.85 17.75 -14.26
N GLN A 92 -1.98 17.00 -15.36
CA GLN A 92 -1.05 17.04 -16.50
C GLN A 92 -0.92 18.46 -17.07
N ARG A 93 -2.06 19.13 -17.27
CA ARG A 93 -2.08 20.49 -17.81
C ARG A 93 -1.53 21.54 -16.87
N CYS A 94 -1.75 21.37 -15.57
CA CYS A 94 -1.13 22.21 -14.55
C CYS A 94 0.41 22.03 -14.52
N CYS A 95 0.94 20.87 -14.92
CA CYS A 95 2.39 20.69 -15.07
C CYS A 95 2.98 21.38 -16.31
N GLU A 96 2.24 21.40 -17.42
CA GLU A 96 2.65 22.06 -18.67
C GLU A 96 2.63 23.60 -18.54
N GLN A 97 1.80 24.13 -17.63
CA GLN A 97 1.61 25.54 -17.33
C GLN A 97 2.31 25.88 -16.00
N SER A 98 3.63 26.07 -16.06
CA SER A 98 4.50 26.15 -14.89
C SER A 98 4.07 27.17 -13.81
N ASN A 99 3.90 26.69 -12.57
CA ASN A 99 4.21 27.34 -11.27
C ASN A 99 3.73 28.77 -10.98
N ASN A 100 2.63 29.25 -11.56
CA ASN A 100 2.04 30.51 -11.13
C ASN A 100 1.13 30.31 -9.90
N LEU A 101 1.47 30.94 -8.78
CA LEU A 101 0.59 31.05 -7.59
C LEU A 101 -0.81 31.57 -7.93
N ILE A 102 -0.91 32.41 -8.96
CA ILE A 102 -2.17 32.97 -9.48
C ILE A 102 -3.06 31.87 -10.08
N GLU A 103 -2.49 30.93 -10.83
CA GLU A 103 -3.24 29.83 -11.45
C GLU A 103 -3.72 28.82 -10.41
N LYS A 104 -2.91 28.59 -9.35
CA LYS A 104 -3.32 27.79 -8.20
C LYS A 104 -4.54 28.39 -7.50
N GLN A 105 -4.50 29.68 -7.19
CA GLN A 105 -5.62 30.38 -6.56
C GLN A 105 -6.87 30.41 -7.45
N ASP A 106 -6.71 30.65 -8.74
CA ASP A 106 -7.83 30.62 -9.70
C ASP A 106 -8.49 29.23 -9.76
N LEU A 107 -7.69 28.16 -9.83
CA LEU A 107 -8.21 26.79 -9.81
C LEU A 107 -8.95 26.50 -8.49
N GLN A 108 -8.36 26.85 -7.35
CA GLN A 108 -9.01 26.67 -6.03
C GLN A 108 -10.34 27.41 -5.95
N ASN A 109 -10.40 28.66 -6.40
CA ASN A 109 -11.64 29.44 -6.45
C ASN A 109 -12.68 28.78 -7.36
N LYS A 110 -12.25 28.23 -8.50
CA LYS A 110 -13.13 27.48 -9.41
C LYS A 110 -13.61 26.17 -8.83
N LEU A 111 -12.89 25.52 -7.91
CA LEU A 111 -13.28 24.26 -7.29
C LEU A 111 -14.02 24.43 -5.96
N SER A 112 -13.86 25.58 -5.29
CA SER A 112 -14.51 25.88 -4.01
C SER A 112 -16.02 25.66 -4.09
N HIS A 113 -16.59 25.12 -3.00
CA HIS A 113 -18.00 24.76 -2.85
C HIS A 113 -18.54 23.68 -3.79
N LYS A 114 -17.72 23.09 -4.66
CA LYS A 114 -18.15 22.00 -5.54
C LYS A 114 -17.86 20.67 -4.87
N SER A 115 -18.89 19.87 -4.63
CA SER A 115 -18.77 18.53 -4.06
C SER A 115 -18.29 17.55 -5.14
N ILE A 116 -17.00 17.58 -5.45
CA ILE A 116 -16.41 16.86 -6.59
C ILE A 116 -15.28 15.89 -6.20
N PHE A 117 -14.95 15.79 -4.91
CA PHE A 117 -13.93 14.88 -4.43
C PHE A 117 -14.59 13.61 -3.89
N PRO A 118 -14.38 12.45 -4.53
CA PRO A 118 -14.92 11.19 -4.04
C PRO A 118 -14.12 10.71 -2.84
N THR A 119 -14.82 10.30 -1.79
CA THR A 119 -14.26 9.77 -0.55
C THR A 119 -14.35 8.25 -0.49
N ARG A 120 -13.58 7.63 0.42
CA ARG A 120 -13.55 6.17 0.65
C ARG A 120 -14.89 5.59 1.07
N ASP A 121 -15.77 6.40 1.66
CA ASP A 121 -17.13 5.99 2.02
C ASP A 121 -18.16 6.35 0.93
N HIS A 122 -17.70 6.54 -0.30
CA HIS A 122 -18.51 6.77 -1.51
C HIS A 122 -19.39 8.04 -1.44
N ARG A 123 -18.95 9.06 -0.71
CA ARG A 123 -19.54 10.40 -0.73
C ARG A 123 -18.72 11.37 -1.56
N TRP A 124 -19.38 12.37 -2.12
CA TRP A 124 -18.72 13.50 -2.76
C TRP A 124 -18.64 14.68 -1.78
N VAL A 125 -17.44 15.26 -1.64
CA VAL A 125 -17.18 16.38 -0.74
C VAL A 125 -16.54 17.54 -1.48
N SER A 126 -16.63 18.75 -0.93
CA SER A 126 -15.96 19.93 -1.46
C SER A 126 -14.60 20.17 -0.78
N LEU A 127 -13.85 21.17 -1.26
CA LEU A 127 -12.64 21.62 -0.55
C LEU A 127 -12.95 22.19 0.83
N ASP A 128 -14.16 22.71 1.06
CA ASP A 128 -14.55 23.32 2.34
C ASP A 128 -14.70 22.27 3.45
N ASP A 129 -14.95 21.02 3.06
CA ASP A 129 -15.01 19.88 3.96
C ASP A 129 -13.60 19.42 4.42
N ASN A 130 -12.53 20.06 3.93
CA ASN A 130 -11.13 19.75 4.22
C ASN A 130 -10.78 18.26 4.00
N PRO A 131 -10.95 17.74 2.78
CA PRO A 131 -10.62 16.35 2.48
C PRO A 131 -9.13 16.07 2.66
N LEU A 132 -8.82 14.82 3.00
CA LEU A 132 -7.45 14.35 3.23
C LEU A 132 -7.14 13.13 2.39
N ILE A 133 -5.91 13.08 1.86
CA ILE A 133 -5.43 11.92 1.09
C ILE A 133 -5.06 10.82 2.08
N SER A 134 -5.61 9.62 1.87
CA SER A 134 -5.27 8.40 2.62
C SER A 134 -3.93 7.82 2.18
N ASP A 135 -2.85 8.56 2.44
CA ASP A 135 -1.48 8.19 2.06
C ASP A 135 -0.88 7.07 2.92
N ASN A 136 -1.46 6.81 4.08
CA ASN A 136 -1.10 5.71 4.97
C ASN A 136 -2.35 4.92 5.37
N ASN A 137 -2.45 3.66 4.93
CA ASN A 137 -3.61 2.81 5.19
C ASN A 137 -3.81 2.46 6.67
N ASP A 138 -2.75 2.24 7.44
CA ASP A 138 -2.87 1.97 8.88
C ASP A 138 -3.53 3.15 9.58
N ILE A 139 -3.02 4.35 9.32
CA ILE A 139 -3.56 5.58 9.89
C ILE A 139 -4.99 5.79 9.39
N ALA A 140 -5.25 5.64 8.09
CA ALA A 140 -6.60 5.80 7.52
C ALA A 140 -7.62 4.83 8.13
N GLN A 141 -7.23 3.58 8.42
CA GLN A 141 -8.08 2.60 9.09
C GLN A 141 -8.51 3.06 10.49
N LEU A 142 -7.64 3.78 11.22
CA LEU A 142 -8.00 4.33 12.53
C LEU A 142 -9.21 5.26 12.41
N PHE A 143 -9.20 6.12 11.40
CA PHE A 143 -10.20 7.17 11.22
C PHE A 143 -11.39 6.77 10.34
N THR A 144 -11.43 5.53 9.82
CA THR A 144 -12.46 5.07 8.86
C THR A 144 -13.88 5.15 9.43
N HIS A 145 -14.05 5.03 10.75
CA HIS A 145 -15.36 5.13 11.40
C HIS A 145 -15.81 6.57 11.70
N MET A 146 -14.92 7.55 11.55
CA MET A 146 -15.21 8.96 11.81
C MET A 146 -15.76 9.61 10.54
N LYS A 147 -17.10 9.62 10.39
CA LYS A 147 -17.79 10.20 9.21
C LYS A 147 -17.45 11.67 8.92
N ASN A 148 -16.98 12.40 9.92
CA ASN A 148 -16.64 13.82 9.83
C ASN A 148 -15.23 14.05 9.23
N ILE A 149 -14.47 12.99 8.93
CA ILE A 149 -13.14 13.09 8.33
C ILE A 149 -13.24 12.55 6.90
N PRO A 150 -13.33 13.43 5.89
CA PRO A 150 -13.43 13.00 4.50
C PRO A 150 -12.08 12.50 3.99
N LEU A 151 -11.98 11.19 3.82
CA LEU A 151 -10.78 10.53 3.32
C LEU A 151 -10.91 10.22 1.84
N ILE A 152 -9.96 10.68 1.02
CA ILE A 152 -9.83 10.35 -0.41
C ILE A 152 -8.80 9.23 -0.56
N ASP A 153 -9.04 8.28 -1.47
CA ASP A 153 -8.05 7.26 -1.80
C ASP A 153 -6.83 7.85 -2.53
N ILE A 154 -5.65 7.31 -2.22
CA ILE A 154 -4.43 7.69 -2.91
C ILE A 154 -4.43 7.12 -4.35
N SER A 155 -4.08 7.96 -5.31
CA SER A 155 -3.83 7.54 -6.69
C SER A 155 -2.35 7.25 -6.90
N SER A 156 -2.05 6.20 -7.67
CA SER A 156 -0.68 5.91 -8.13
C SER A 156 -0.20 6.83 -9.25
N SER A 157 -1.09 7.67 -9.81
CA SER A 157 -0.74 8.62 -10.87
C SER A 157 -0.15 9.90 -10.29
N THR A 158 1.10 10.20 -10.67
CA THR A 158 1.79 11.45 -10.31
C THR A 158 0.97 12.69 -10.66
N ASP A 159 0.31 12.70 -11.82
CA ASP A 159 -0.52 13.81 -12.27
C ASP A 159 -1.72 14.07 -11.33
N VAL A 160 -2.33 13.02 -10.78
CA VAL A 160 -3.40 13.16 -9.78
C VAL A 160 -2.86 13.76 -8.49
N LEU A 161 -1.66 13.37 -8.06
CA LEU A 161 -1.01 13.96 -6.89
C LEU A 161 -0.67 15.44 -7.12
N ILE A 162 -0.27 15.82 -8.33
CA ILE A 162 -0.07 17.22 -8.74
C ILE A 162 -1.39 17.98 -8.63
N PHE A 163 -2.49 17.44 -9.15
CA PHE A 163 -3.81 18.05 -9.02
C PHE A 163 -4.22 18.24 -7.55
N PHE A 164 -4.04 17.23 -6.70
CA PHE A 164 -4.32 17.36 -5.26
C PHE A 164 -3.47 18.42 -4.58
N ASN A 165 -2.19 18.54 -4.93
CA ASN A 165 -1.30 19.58 -4.44
C ASN A 165 -1.73 20.99 -4.91
N MET A 166 -2.22 21.13 -6.14
CA MET A 166 -2.80 22.38 -6.63
C MET A 166 -4.08 22.74 -5.87
N CYS A 167 -4.84 21.74 -5.42
CA CYS A 167 -6.03 21.92 -4.60
C CYS A 167 -5.73 22.14 -3.10
N ASP A 168 -4.47 22.14 -2.66
CA ASP A 168 -4.06 22.17 -1.25
C ASP A 168 -4.68 21.05 -0.37
N ILE A 169 -4.98 19.91 -1.00
CA ILE A 169 -5.46 18.72 -0.27
C ILE A 169 -4.26 18.08 0.42
N LYS A 170 -4.29 18.06 1.76
CA LYS A 170 -3.21 17.55 2.59
C LYS A 170 -3.25 16.03 2.68
N SER A 171 -2.10 15.44 2.96
CA SER A 171 -2.06 14.03 3.31
C SER A 171 -2.53 13.81 4.76
N LEU A 172 -3.15 12.66 5.02
CA LEU A 172 -3.63 12.30 6.35
C LEU A 172 -2.44 12.17 7.32
N SER A 173 -1.37 11.49 6.90
CA SER A 173 -0.19 11.28 7.75
C SER A 173 0.48 12.60 8.16
N SER A 174 0.53 13.59 7.26
CA SER A 174 1.11 14.91 7.57
C SER A 174 0.21 15.75 8.47
N SER A 175 -1.08 15.46 8.53
CA SER A 175 -2.07 16.17 9.33
C SER A 175 -2.18 15.64 10.77
N ILE A 176 -1.52 14.53 11.08
CA ILE A 176 -1.56 13.86 12.38
C ILE A 176 -0.21 13.98 13.10
N THR A 177 -0.26 14.15 14.42
CA THR A 177 0.84 13.90 15.34
C THR A 177 0.64 12.56 16.04
N ILE A 178 1.72 11.80 16.17
CA ILE A 178 1.73 10.55 16.94
C ILE A 178 2.50 10.85 18.22
N GLU A 179 1.77 10.85 19.33
CA GLU A 179 2.32 10.93 20.69
C GLU A 179 2.33 9.52 21.28
N HIS A 180 3.17 9.27 22.29
CA HIS A 180 3.21 7.99 22.99
C HIS A 180 3.19 8.19 24.51
N ILE A 181 2.46 7.32 25.19
CA ILE A 181 2.45 7.18 26.65
C ILE A 181 3.12 5.85 26.97
N ILE A 182 4.10 5.88 27.87
CA ILE A 182 4.86 4.72 28.31
C ILE A 182 4.92 4.65 29.83
N GLU A 183 5.02 3.43 30.36
CA GLU A 183 5.26 3.19 31.79
C GLU A 183 6.49 2.31 32.00
N ASN A 184 7.26 2.61 33.05
CA ASN A 184 8.43 1.86 33.51
C ASN A 184 9.44 1.50 32.40
N PRO A 185 9.99 2.48 31.65
CA PRO A 185 10.99 2.19 30.63
C PRO A 185 12.25 1.59 31.26
N SER A 186 12.68 0.46 30.72
CA SER A 186 13.94 -0.21 31.01
C SER A 186 14.75 -0.41 29.73
N ASP A 187 16.05 -0.66 29.87
CA ASP A 187 16.95 -0.78 28.73
C ASP A 187 16.67 -2.06 27.92
N GLY A 188 16.54 -1.89 26.61
CA GLY A 188 16.31 -2.96 25.66
C GLY A 188 17.59 -3.61 25.14
N ILE A 189 18.68 -3.63 25.91
CA ILE A 189 19.98 -4.21 25.49
C ILE A 189 19.80 -5.65 24.98
N PHE A 190 18.94 -6.42 25.63
CA PHE A 190 18.59 -7.77 25.18
C PHE A 190 18.09 -7.79 23.72
N ILE A 191 17.19 -6.87 23.37
CA ILE A 191 16.63 -6.75 22.01
C ILE A 191 17.70 -6.30 21.01
N GLN A 192 18.56 -5.37 21.43
CA GLN A 192 19.67 -4.93 20.60
C GLN A 192 20.60 -6.10 20.26
N ASN A 193 20.96 -6.92 21.25
CA ASN A 193 21.78 -8.12 21.06
C ASN A 193 21.05 -9.21 20.26
N LEU A 194 19.71 -9.29 20.36
CA LEU A 194 18.88 -10.19 19.55
C LEU A 194 18.92 -9.83 18.06
N LEU A 195 18.85 -8.53 17.74
CA LEU A 195 18.72 -8.05 16.36
C LEU A 195 20.07 -7.79 15.68
N SER A 196 21.11 -7.45 16.45
CA SER A 196 22.41 -7.02 15.92
C SER A 196 23.06 -8.01 14.95
N PRO A 197 23.07 -9.33 15.20
CA PRO A 197 23.67 -10.30 14.28
C PRO A 197 22.92 -10.40 12.95
N LEU A 198 21.64 -10.03 12.91
CA LEU A 198 20.79 -10.16 11.73
C LEU A 198 21.03 -9.04 10.70
N ILE A 199 21.52 -7.88 11.16
CA ILE A 199 21.59 -6.64 10.38
C ILE A 199 22.31 -6.79 9.02
N PRO A 200 23.51 -7.40 8.93
CA PRO A 200 24.19 -7.55 7.64
C PRO A 200 23.39 -8.42 6.66
N TYR A 201 22.72 -9.46 7.16
CA TYR A 201 21.92 -10.36 6.34
C TYR A 201 20.60 -9.72 5.90
N ILE A 202 19.99 -8.83 6.70
CA ILE A 202 18.84 -8.01 6.29
C ILE A 202 19.24 -7.14 5.10
N GLN A 203 20.40 -6.47 5.17
CA GLN A 203 20.91 -5.65 4.05
C GLN A 203 21.07 -6.47 2.77
N LEU A 204 21.68 -7.66 2.87
CA LEU A 204 21.88 -8.55 1.73
C LEU A 204 20.56 -9.09 1.16
N PHE A 205 19.62 -9.46 2.03
CA PHE A 205 18.31 -9.96 1.62
C PHE A 205 17.55 -8.91 0.84
N MET A 206 17.49 -7.67 1.33
CA MET A 206 16.90 -6.54 0.60
C MET A 206 17.69 -6.22 -0.69
N LYS A 207 19.03 -6.27 -0.61
CA LYS A 207 20.03 -6.37 -1.69
C LYS A 207 19.53 -7.13 -2.92
N SER A 208 19.29 -8.40 -2.65
CA SER A 208 19.21 -9.46 -3.64
C SER A 208 17.85 -9.61 -4.31
N ARG A 209 16.81 -8.98 -3.76
CA ARG A 209 15.42 -9.23 -4.14
C ARG A 209 14.81 -8.03 -4.84
N THR A 210 14.30 -8.26 -6.04
CA THR A 210 13.67 -7.22 -6.85
C THR A 210 12.45 -6.63 -6.16
N GLU A 211 11.72 -7.42 -5.37
CA GLU A 211 10.57 -6.93 -4.58
C GLU A 211 10.97 -5.90 -3.50
N PHE A 212 12.24 -5.89 -3.05
CA PHE A 212 12.76 -4.93 -2.07
C PHE A 212 13.49 -3.76 -2.69
N PHE A 213 13.58 -3.65 -4.03
CA PHE A 213 14.39 -2.65 -4.70
C PHE A 213 14.08 -1.21 -4.23
N ASP A 214 12.82 -0.79 -4.27
CA ASP A 214 12.41 0.56 -3.89
C ASP A 214 12.67 0.84 -2.39
N ALA A 215 12.34 -0.12 -1.53
CA ALA A 215 12.62 -0.02 -0.10
C ALA A 215 14.12 0.10 0.18
N TYR A 216 14.95 -0.70 -0.50
CA TYR A 216 16.40 -0.65 -0.36
C TYR A 216 16.97 0.69 -0.85
N GLN A 217 16.51 1.22 -1.99
CA GLN A 217 16.95 2.55 -2.44
C GLN A 217 16.58 3.64 -1.43
N TRP A 218 15.40 3.57 -0.84
CA TRP A 218 15.01 4.49 0.23
C TRP A 218 15.95 4.40 1.44
N THR A 219 16.33 3.19 1.89
CA THR A 219 17.26 3.05 3.02
C THR A 219 18.61 3.73 2.78
N LYS A 220 19.07 3.81 1.52
CA LYS A 220 20.26 4.60 1.16
C LYS A 220 20.01 6.10 1.34
N SER A 221 18.86 6.60 0.89
CA SER A 221 18.50 8.02 0.97
C SER A 221 18.46 8.57 2.40
N ILE A 222 18.17 7.72 3.40
CA ILE A 222 18.10 8.10 4.81
C ILE A 222 19.35 7.75 5.62
N ASN A 223 20.42 7.26 4.96
CA ASN A 223 21.63 6.77 5.62
C ASN A 223 21.32 5.74 6.73
N MET A 224 20.69 4.63 6.35
CA MET A 224 20.26 3.56 7.26
C MET A 224 21.39 3.06 8.17
N SER A 225 22.64 2.98 7.69
CA SER A 225 23.79 2.57 8.51
C SER A 225 23.98 3.50 9.73
N SER A 226 23.91 4.82 9.52
CA SER A 226 23.99 5.78 10.62
C SER A 226 22.78 5.72 11.55
N LEU A 227 21.58 5.48 11.00
CA LEU A 227 20.37 5.33 11.79
C LEU A 227 20.46 4.12 12.73
N LEU A 228 20.86 2.95 12.21
CA LEU A 228 21.01 1.71 12.99
C LEU A 228 22.04 1.83 14.13
N MET A 229 23.06 2.68 13.97
CA MET A 229 24.05 2.95 15.03
C MET A 229 23.47 3.76 16.19
N ASN A 230 22.41 4.51 15.96
CA ASN A 230 21.84 5.45 16.93
C ASN A 230 20.47 5.02 17.49
N ILE A 231 19.86 3.94 16.96
CA ILE A 231 18.61 3.43 17.53
C ILE A 231 18.84 2.99 18.96
N GLN A 232 17.98 3.47 19.85
CA GLN A 232 17.86 3.01 21.23
C GLN A 232 16.69 2.02 21.34
N PHE A 233 16.84 1.02 22.19
CA PHE A 233 15.81 0.03 22.44
C PHE A 233 15.33 0.18 23.88
N ASN A 234 14.02 0.31 24.08
CA ASN A 234 13.41 0.41 25.40
C ASN A 234 12.32 -0.66 25.57
N ILE A 235 12.33 -1.32 26.71
CA ILE A 235 11.28 -2.25 27.12
C ILE A 235 10.35 -1.51 28.09
N VAL A 236 9.04 -1.57 27.83
CA VAL A 236 8.03 -0.85 28.60
C VAL A 236 6.93 -1.79 29.09
N ASP A 237 6.37 -1.50 30.27
CA ASP A 237 5.26 -2.29 30.82
C ASP A 237 3.95 -2.00 30.11
N TYR A 238 3.84 -0.78 29.57
CA TYR A 238 2.67 -0.25 28.90
C TYR A 238 3.10 0.69 27.79
N LEU A 239 2.40 0.62 26.65
CA LEU A 239 2.62 1.47 25.49
C LEU A 239 1.27 1.81 24.87
N GLN A 240 0.96 3.11 24.84
CA GLN A 240 -0.18 3.65 24.12
C GLN A 240 0.28 4.71 23.13
N LEU A 241 -0.27 4.65 21.92
CA LEU A 241 -0.11 5.68 20.90
C LEU A 241 -1.36 6.54 20.82
N ILE A 242 -1.14 7.85 20.74
CA ILE A 242 -2.20 8.83 20.54
C ILE A 242 -1.99 9.47 19.18
N TYR A 243 -2.92 9.19 18.27
CA TYR A 243 -2.99 9.79 16.94
C TYR A 243 -3.90 11.01 17.03
N ARG A 244 -3.31 12.21 16.98
CA ARG A 244 -4.02 13.48 17.18
C ARG A 244 -3.95 14.35 15.93
N PHE A 245 -5.05 15.00 15.57
CA PHE A 245 -5.03 15.98 14.49
C PHE A 245 -4.32 17.28 14.90
N LYS A 246 -3.48 17.81 14.00
CA LYS A 246 -2.76 19.07 14.20
C LYS A 246 -3.68 20.29 14.17
N SER A 247 -4.74 20.24 13.37
CA SER A 247 -5.72 21.34 13.22
C SER A 247 -6.77 21.37 14.32
N ASP A 248 -7.11 20.21 14.87
CA ASP A 248 -8.11 20.07 15.93
C ASP A 248 -7.67 18.98 16.92
N SER A 249 -7.17 19.41 18.07
CA SER A 249 -6.65 18.52 19.11
C SER A 249 -7.73 17.67 19.78
N SER A 250 -9.02 17.99 19.59
CA SER A 250 -10.14 17.21 20.11
C SER A 250 -10.35 15.91 19.34
N ILE A 251 -9.93 15.87 18.07
CA ILE A 251 -9.97 14.67 17.24
C ILE A 251 -8.70 13.87 17.51
N CYS A 252 -8.84 12.84 18.34
CA CYS A 252 -7.76 11.90 18.60
C CYS A 252 -8.26 10.46 18.72
N ILE A 253 -7.35 9.53 18.41
CA ILE A 253 -7.55 8.09 18.59
C ILE A 253 -6.43 7.58 19.46
N ILE A 254 -6.78 6.82 20.49
CA ILE A 254 -5.83 6.19 21.41
C ILE A 254 -5.83 4.70 21.10
N ARG A 255 -4.64 4.12 20.93
CA ARG A 255 -4.45 2.68 20.77
C ARG A 255 -3.37 2.16 21.69
N GLU A 256 -3.66 1.04 22.34
CA GLU A 256 -2.62 0.24 22.97
C GLU A 256 -1.86 -0.52 21.91
N GLU A 257 -0.54 -0.38 21.94
CA GLU A 257 0.35 -1.02 20.98
C GLU A 257 1.38 -1.86 21.73
N LYS A 258 1.91 -2.88 21.05
CA LYS A 258 2.95 -3.74 21.64
C LYS A 258 4.36 -3.36 21.22
N SER A 259 4.48 -2.50 20.22
CA SER A 259 5.75 -1.92 19.80
C SER A 259 5.54 -0.63 19.02
N TYR A 260 6.51 0.27 19.08
CA TYR A 260 6.48 1.52 18.33
C TYR A 260 7.90 2.04 18.09
N TYR A 261 8.17 2.50 16.88
CA TYR A 261 9.43 3.18 16.55
C TYR A 261 9.18 4.69 16.48
N ASP A 262 9.70 5.41 17.47
CA ASP A 262 9.73 6.87 17.46
C ASP A 262 10.89 7.36 16.61
N LYS A 263 10.57 7.77 15.38
CA LYS A 263 11.52 8.30 14.40
C LYS A 263 12.18 9.60 14.84
N ASN A 264 11.53 10.40 15.69
CA ASN A 264 12.04 11.71 16.10
C ASN A 264 13.14 11.56 17.15
N HIS A 265 12.97 10.62 18.08
CA HIS A 265 13.92 10.36 19.16
C HIS A 265 14.82 9.15 18.89
N MET A 266 14.61 8.42 17.79
CA MET A 266 15.30 7.18 17.43
C MET A 266 15.15 6.08 18.49
N ILE A 267 13.97 5.98 19.12
CA ILE A 267 13.70 4.99 20.17
C ILE A 267 12.72 3.94 19.66
N PHE A 268 13.09 2.67 19.77
CA PHE A 268 12.22 1.54 19.51
C PHE A 268 11.70 0.97 20.83
N TYR A 269 10.42 1.20 21.08
CA TYR A 269 9.70 0.70 22.25
C TYR A 269 9.13 -0.68 21.98
N ILE A 270 9.30 -1.59 22.94
CA ILE A 270 8.73 -2.94 22.91
C ILE A 270 8.06 -3.22 24.26
N HIS A 271 6.85 -3.75 24.20
CA HIS A 271 6.11 -4.15 25.38
C HIS A 271 6.76 -5.37 26.04
N TYR A 272 6.93 -5.34 27.36
CA TYR A 272 7.65 -6.35 28.13
C TYR A 272 7.14 -7.79 27.95
N GLU A 273 5.83 -7.97 27.71
CA GLU A 273 5.28 -9.30 27.40
C GLU A 273 5.93 -9.99 26.19
N TRP A 274 6.36 -9.24 25.17
CA TRP A 274 7.02 -9.80 23.99
C TRP A 274 8.44 -10.29 24.29
N THR A 275 9.02 -9.92 25.43
CA THR A 275 10.37 -10.38 25.82
C THR A 275 10.33 -11.67 26.66
N LYS A 276 9.16 -12.07 27.17
CA LYS A 276 9.03 -13.21 28.11
C LYS A 276 9.16 -14.59 27.47
N GLN A 277 8.79 -14.74 26.19
CA GLN A 277 8.70 -16.05 25.53
C GLN A 277 9.23 -15.98 24.09
N LEU A 278 10.02 -16.98 23.69
CA LEU A 278 10.59 -17.09 22.35
C LEU A 278 9.56 -16.95 21.22
N LYS A 279 8.32 -17.41 21.45
CA LYS A 279 7.25 -17.33 20.45
C LYS A 279 6.93 -15.90 20.00
N TYR A 280 7.21 -14.90 20.84
CA TYR A 280 6.97 -13.48 20.55
C TYR A 280 8.14 -12.80 19.85
N TYR A 281 9.29 -13.46 19.68
CA TYR A 281 10.42 -12.87 18.94
C TYR A 281 10.06 -12.66 17.48
N ARG A 282 9.21 -13.54 16.94
CA ARG A 282 8.58 -13.33 15.64
C ARG A 282 7.91 -11.96 15.53
N ASP A 283 7.15 -11.55 16.55
CA ASP A 283 6.45 -10.27 16.55
C ASP A 283 7.44 -9.09 16.65
N ILE A 284 8.52 -9.25 17.44
CA ILE A 284 9.62 -8.28 17.49
C ILE A 284 10.28 -8.13 16.11
N PHE A 285 10.56 -9.23 15.41
CA PHE A 285 11.15 -9.19 14.07
C PHE A 285 10.21 -8.52 13.06
N HIS A 286 8.92 -8.87 13.05
CA HIS A 286 7.96 -8.20 12.16
C HIS A 286 7.82 -6.71 12.46
N SER A 287 7.84 -6.31 13.73
CA SER A 287 7.80 -4.91 14.09
C SER A 287 9.08 -4.18 13.67
N PHE A 288 10.25 -4.78 13.92
CA PHE A 288 11.54 -4.22 13.52
C PHE A 288 11.68 -4.10 12.00
N ALA A 289 11.10 -5.03 11.23
CA ALA A 289 11.06 -4.97 9.76
C ALA A 289 10.43 -3.67 9.23
N ARG A 290 9.50 -3.06 9.99
CA ARG A 290 8.85 -1.79 9.61
C ARG A 290 9.83 -0.62 9.53
N ILE A 291 10.97 -0.68 10.20
CA ILE A 291 12.01 0.36 10.15
C ILE A 291 12.65 0.43 8.75
N PHE A 292 12.72 -0.71 8.04
CA PHE A 292 13.37 -0.82 6.74
C PHE A 292 12.46 -0.52 5.55
N ILE A 293 11.16 -0.33 5.79
CA ILE A 293 10.15 -0.22 4.73
C ILE A 293 9.43 1.13 4.87
N PRO A 294 9.62 2.09 3.95
CA PRO A 294 9.13 3.46 4.08
C PRO A 294 7.62 3.59 3.95
N TYR A 295 7.00 2.68 3.19
CA TYR A 295 5.59 2.65 2.88
C TYR A 295 4.94 1.42 3.51
N HIS A 296 3.63 1.49 3.71
CA HIS A 296 2.90 0.35 4.24
C HIS A 296 2.83 -0.76 3.20
N ASN A 297 3.63 -1.82 3.38
CA ASN A 297 3.58 -3.03 2.55
C ASN A 297 3.71 -4.25 3.45
N ASP A 298 2.56 -4.79 3.86
CA ASP A 298 2.47 -5.97 4.73
C ASP A 298 3.21 -7.17 4.17
N ASP A 299 3.26 -7.33 2.85
CA ASP A 299 3.92 -8.46 2.21
C ASP A 299 5.44 -8.38 2.38
N LEU A 300 6.02 -7.20 2.17
CA LEU A 300 7.45 -6.95 2.40
C LEU A 300 7.80 -7.01 3.89
N ILE A 301 7.00 -6.39 4.77
CA ILE A 301 7.20 -6.42 6.24
C ILE A 301 7.15 -7.86 6.73
N ARG A 302 6.17 -8.64 6.28
CA ARG A 302 6.01 -10.05 6.62
C ARG A 302 7.13 -10.89 6.06
N SER A 303 7.55 -10.66 4.81
CA SER A 303 8.67 -11.37 4.19
C SER A 303 9.97 -11.14 4.97
N LEU A 304 10.30 -9.89 5.27
CA LEU A 304 11.52 -9.53 6.00
C LEU A 304 11.49 -9.99 7.47
N GLY A 305 10.34 -9.87 8.14
CA GLY A 305 10.16 -10.38 9.50
C GLY A 305 10.25 -11.91 9.58
N ASN A 306 9.68 -12.63 8.61
CA ASN A 306 9.84 -14.07 8.51
C ASN A 306 11.30 -14.46 8.24
N PHE A 307 12.00 -13.70 7.40
CA PHE A 307 13.41 -13.90 7.13
C PHE A 307 14.25 -13.76 8.40
N MET A 308 14.09 -12.67 9.16
CA MET A 308 14.76 -12.51 10.46
C MET A 308 14.42 -13.63 11.46
N ASN A 309 13.15 -14.04 11.52
CA ASN A 309 12.73 -15.15 12.36
C ASN A 309 13.38 -16.47 11.94
N LEU A 310 13.58 -16.71 10.63
CA LEU A 310 14.31 -17.88 10.14
C LEU A 310 15.77 -17.81 10.55
N LEU A 311 16.45 -16.69 10.32
CA LEU A 311 17.86 -16.51 10.69
C LEU A 311 18.08 -16.70 12.20
N TYR A 312 17.19 -16.18 13.04
CA TYR A 312 17.34 -16.32 14.49
C TYR A 312 17.17 -17.77 15.00
N ASN A 313 16.34 -18.57 14.32
CA ASN A 313 16.16 -19.98 14.68
C ASN A 313 17.31 -20.88 14.19
N GLU A 314 18.24 -20.34 13.41
CA GLU A 314 19.42 -21.02 12.90
C GLU A 314 20.66 -20.64 13.73
N GLU A 315 21.59 -21.59 13.96
CA GLU A 315 22.84 -21.29 14.67
C GLU A 315 23.72 -20.31 13.86
N GLU A 316 24.57 -19.55 14.53
CA GLU A 316 25.47 -18.54 13.92
C GLU A 316 26.32 -19.11 12.76
N ASN A 317 26.72 -20.39 12.86
CA ASN A 317 27.44 -21.12 11.80
C ASN A 317 26.58 -21.43 10.56
N ASN A 318 25.25 -21.44 10.67
CA ASN A 318 24.33 -21.72 9.58
C ASN A 318 24.00 -20.47 8.74
N LEU A 319 24.25 -19.26 9.26
CA LEU A 319 23.98 -18.00 8.55
C LEU A 319 24.95 -17.79 7.38
N ASP A 320 26.24 -18.07 7.59
CA ASP A 320 27.26 -18.04 6.54
C ASP A 320 27.07 -19.15 5.50
N ILE A 321 26.55 -20.29 5.93
CA ILE A 321 26.20 -21.42 5.08
C ILE A 321 24.94 -21.09 4.25
N PHE A 322 23.92 -20.50 4.86
CA PHE A 322 22.70 -20.04 4.21
C PHE A 322 23.00 -19.02 3.10
N ALA A 323 23.88 -18.06 3.37
CA ALA A 323 24.27 -17.06 2.38
C ALA A 323 25.00 -17.68 1.17
N LYS A 324 25.85 -18.70 1.39
CA LYS A 324 26.49 -19.49 0.32
C LYS A 324 25.47 -20.27 -0.52
N TYR A 325 24.43 -20.84 0.09
CA TYR A 325 23.44 -21.66 -0.62
C TYR A 325 22.41 -20.85 -1.42
N GLN A 326 22.20 -19.58 -1.10
CA GLN A 326 21.29 -18.70 -1.86
C GLN A 326 21.93 -18.09 -3.12
N ASN A 327 23.18 -18.43 -3.46
CA ASN A 327 23.98 -17.69 -4.45
C ASN A 327 23.99 -16.18 -4.16
N PHE A 328 23.93 -15.77 -2.88
CA PHE A 328 24.22 -14.38 -2.55
C PHE A 328 25.70 -14.19 -2.80
N ASP A 329 26.03 -13.28 -3.72
CA ASP A 329 27.38 -12.78 -3.83
C ASP A 329 27.69 -12.03 -2.53
N LEU A 330 28.34 -12.72 -1.60
CA LEU A 330 28.76 -12.20 -0.31
C LEU A 330 29.88 -11.16 -0.45
N ASP A 331 30.34 -10.88 -1.68
CA ASP A 331 31.33 -9.85 -1.91
C ASP A 331 30.70 -8.47 -1.73
N PHE A 332 30.81 -7.97 -0.49
CA PHE A 332 30.64 -6.55 -0.14
C PHE A 332 31.66 -5.65 -0.86
N LYS A 333 32.62 -6.23 -1.60
CA LYS A 333 33.79 -5.53 -2.17
C LYS A 333 33.49 -4.68 -3.40
N ASP A 334 32.39 -4.96 -4.11
CA ASP A 334 32.06 -4.30 -5.38
C ASP A 334 30.92 -3.26 -5.29
N SER A 335 30.43 -2.94 -4.09
CA SER A 335 29.41 -1.89 -3.91
C SER A 335 29.92 -0.73 -3.08
N ASP A 336 29.70 0.50 -3.55
CA ASP A 336 29.82 1.76 -2.80
C ASP A 336 28.93 1.83 -1.52
N ASP A 337 28.28 0.73 -1.14
CA ASP A 337 27.34 0.66 -0.03
C ASP A 337 28.08 0.46 1.30
N ILE A 338 27.82 1.36 2.26
CA ILE A 338 28.28 1.23 3.63
C ILE A 338 27.59 0.03 4.28
N PRO A 339 28.33 -0.97 4.81
CA PRO A 339 27.73 -2.10 5.50
C PRO A 339 26.85 -1.65 6.67
N TRP A 340 25.69 -2.27 6.81
CA TRP A 340 24.82 -2.03 7.95
C TRP A 340 25.38 -2.76 9.16
N HIS A 341 25.46 -2.03 10.26
CA HIS A 341 25.91 -2.54 11.54
C HIS A 341 25.07 -1.91 12.63
N MET A 342 24.76 -2.69 13.67
CA MET A 342 24.16 -2.20 14.89
C MET A 342 25.07 -2.58 16.06
N PRO A 343 25.31 -1.69 17.03
CA PRO A 343 26.19 -2.00 18.15
C PRO A 343 25.64 -3.20 18.95
N SER A 344 26.50 -4.17 19.26
CA SER A 344 26.21 -5.21 20.25
C SER A 344 26.92 -4.87 21.56
N THR A 345 26.21 -4.94 22.69
CA THR A 345 26.80 -4.81 24.03
C THR A 345 27.02 -6.21 24.59
N SER A 346 28.13 -6.81 24.18
CA SER A 346 28.47 -8.20 24.51
C SER A 346 28.79 -8.41 25.99
N LYS A 347 27.85 -9.02 26.71
CA LYS A 347 28.16 -10.08 27.69
C LYS A 347 27.22 -11.26 27.42
N GLN A 348 27.83 -12.39 27.07
CA GLN A 348 27.19 -13.65 26.67
C GLN A 348 25.89 -13.94 27.41
N ILE A 349 24.76 -13.94 26.69
CA ILE A 349 23.54 -14.60 27.16
C ILE A 349 23.65 -16.06 26.71
N LYS A 350 24.27 -16.88 27.56
CA LYS A 350 24.10 -18.34 27.48
C LYS A 350 22.67 -18.65 27.88
N HIS A 351 21.77 -18.84 26.91
CA HIS A 351 20.74 -19.87 27.00
C HIS A 351 19.94 -19.99 25.71
N ILE A 352 19.79 -21.26 25.30
CA ILE A 352 18.87 -21.87 24.32
C ILE A 352 19.60 -22.33 23.07
N GLU A 353 19.97 -23.61 23.06
CA GLU A 353 20.32 -24.39 21.87
C GLU A 353 19.02 -24.86 21.19
N PRO A 354 18.66 -24.35 19.99
CA PRO A 354 17.54 -24.85 19.22
C PRO A 354 18.01 -25.98 18.28
N LYS A 355 17.29 -27.11 18.28
CA LYS A 355 17.48 -28.20 17.31
C LYS A 355 16.92 -27.80 15.94
N ILE A 356 17.77 -27.76 14.92
CA ILE A 356 17.41 -27.41 13.54
C ILE A 356 17.10 -28.66 12.71
N ASP A 357 16.09 -28.54 11.84
CA ASP A 357 15.67 -29.53 10.84
C ASP A 357 16.00 -29.00 9.43
N GLU A 358 17.14 -29.44 8.89
CA GLU A 358 17.69 -29.05 7.59
C GLU A 358 16.70 -29.26 6.42
N ASN A 359 15.76 -30.20 6.55
CA ASN A 359 14.77 -30.47 5.51
C ASN A 359 13.72 -29.37 5.38
N LYS A 360 13.41 -28.64 6.46
CA LYS A 360 12.41 -27.57 6.47
C LYS A 360 12.91 -26.32 5.74
N VAL A 361 14.20 -26.00 5.90
CA VAL A 361 14.86 -24.89 5.19
C VAL A 361 14.92 -25.20 3.70
N ARG A 362 15.32 -26.42 3.33
CA ARG A 362 15.35 -26.88 1.93
C ARG A 362 13.98 -26.80 1.24
N MET A 363 12.92 -27.21 1.92
CA MET A 363 11.55 -27.23 1.38
C MET A 363 10.95 -25.82 1.13
N LEU A 364 11.42 -24.80 1.84
CA LEU A 364 10.98 -23.40 1.66
C LEU A 364 11.74 -22.69 0.54
N LEU A 365 12.98 -23.10 0.27
CA LEU A 365 13.87 -22.49 -0.73
C LEU A 365 13.61 -22.98 -2.16
N GLU A 366 13.15 -24.22 -2.35
CA GLU A 366 12.84 -24.78 -3.67
C GLU A 366 11.51 -24.25 -4.28
N ASN A 367 10.84 -23.27 -3.66
CA ASN A 367 9.46 -22.90 -3.97
C ASN A 367 9.20 -21.65 -4.83
N VAL A 368 10.22 -20.99 -5.42
CA VAL A 368 9.96 -19.77 -6.22
C VAL A 368 10.02 -20.00 -7.74
N ALA A 369 10.62 -21.08 -8.24
CA ALA A 369 10.74 -21.26 -9.71
C ALA A 369 10.31 -22.62 -10.27
N GLN A 370 10.39 -23.73 -9.52
CA GLN A 370 10.17 -25.07 -10.09
C GLN A 370 8.87 -25.78 -9.68
N ASN A 371 8.11 -25.25 -8.71
CA ASN A 371 6.97 -25.97 -8.14
C ASN A 371 5.58 -25.62 -8.69
N GLN A 372 5.42 -24.75 -9.69
CA GLN A 372 4.07 -24.47 -10.20
C GLN A 372 3.44 -25.71 -10.84
N GLU A 373 4.21 -26.51 -11.60
CA GLU A 373 3.72 -27.76 -12.18
C GLU A 373 3.58 -28.89 -11.16
N GLN A 374 4.59 -29.12 -10.31
CA GLN A 374 4.53 -30.20 -9.31
C GLN A 374 3.50 -29.93 -8.21
N TYR A 375 3.31 -28.69 -7.77
CA TYR A 375 2.25 -28.32 -6.84
C TYR A 375 0.86 -28.46 -7.48
N ASN A 376 0.71 -28.15 -8.77
CA ASN A 376 -0.53 -28.39 -9.49
C ASN A 376 -0.84 -29.89 -9.65
N VAL A 377 0.17 -30.73 -9.91
CA VAL A 377 0.06 -32.19 -9.95
C VAL A 377 -0.27 -32.76 -8.57
N TYR A 378 0.39 -32.29 -7.51
CA TYR A 378 0.10 -32.67 -6.12
C TYR A 378 -1.32 -32.26 -5.70
N LYS A 379 -1.75 -31.03 -6.02
CA LYS A 379 -3.09 -30.52 -5.74
C LYS A 379 -4.17 -31.28 -6.50
N GLN A 380 -3.91 -31.72 -7.73
CA GLN A 380 -4.79 -32.61 -8.49
C GLN A 380 -4.87 -34.01 -7.87
N LYS A 381 -3.74 -34.59 -7.45
CA LYS A 381 -3.68 -35.92 -6.80
C LYS A 381 -4.41 -35.92 -5.45
N LYS A 382 -4.19 -34.90 -4.61
CA LYS A 382 -4.93 -34.70 -3.35
C LYS A 382 -6.43 -34.51 -3.57
N ARG A 383 -6.86 -33.83 -4.65
CA ARG A 383 -8.28 -33.70 -5.01
C ARG A 383 -8.90 -35.03 -5.46
N GLN A 384 -8.14 -35.88 -6.17
CA GLN A 384 -8.59 -37.21 -6.58
C GLN A 384 -8.67 -38.18 -5.38
N GLU A 385 -7.69 -38.15 -4.48
CA GLU A 385 -7.69 -38.92 -3.23
C GLU A 385 -8.84 -38.50 -2.30
N LEU A 386 -9.11 -37.18 -2.18
CA LEU A 386 -10.24 -36.69 -1.39
C LEU A 386 -11.58 -37.12 -2.00
N LYS A 387 -11.72 -37.09 -3.33
CA LYS A 387 -12.92 -37.62 -4.02
C LYS A 387 -13.08 -39.13 -3.82
N LYS A 388 -11.97 -39.89 -3.83
CA LYS A 388 -11.98 -41.34 -3.56
C LYS A 388 -12.38 -41.65 -2.13
N HIS A 389 -11.83 -40.92 -1.15
CA HIS A 389 -12.22 -41.03 0.25
C HIS A 389 -13.68 -40.62 0.49
N LEU A 390 -14.18 -39.59 -0.18
CA LEU A 390 -15.59 -39.19 -0.11
C LEU A 390 -16.53 -40.24 -0.75
N SER A 391 -16.11 -40.92 -1.81
CA SER A 391 -16.86 -42.05 -2.37
C SER A 391 -16.79 -43.32 -1.51
N GLU A 392 -15.67 -43.58 -0.84
CA GLU A 392 -15.52 -44.73 0.06
C GLU A 392 -16.31 -44.50 1.37
N THR A 393 -16.30 -43.28 1.91
CA THR A 393 -17.10 -42.92 3.09
C THR A 393 -18.60 -42.85 2.79
N SER A 394 -19.03 -42.47 1.58
CA SER A 394 -20.45 -42.58 1.18
C SER A 394 -20.89 -44.03 0.99
N THR A 395 -20.00 -44.91 0.51
CA THR A 395 -20.28 -46.35 0.38
C THR A 395 -20.33 -47.04 1.76
N ILE A 396 -19.47 -46.65 2.70
CA ILE A 396 -19.48 -47.14 4.08
C ILE A 396 -20.71 -46.61 4.84
N ALA A 397 -21.10 -45.35 4.66
CA ALA A 397 -22.32 -44.79 5.25
C ALA A 397 -23.60 -45.44 4.69
N ASN A 398 -23.62 -45.80 3.41
CA ASN A 398 -24.73 -46.54 2.80
C ASN A 398 -24.78 -48.01 3.25
N ASN A 399 -23.64 -48.66 3.51
CA ASN A 399 -23.63 -50.02 4.04
C ASN A 399 -24.01 -50.06 5.53
N LEU A 400 -23.61 -49.06 6.33
CA LEU A 400 -24.00 -48.93 7.74
C LEU A 400 -25.48 -48.57 7.91
N SER A 401 -26.08 -47.82 6.98
CA SER A 401 -27.52 -47.53 7.01
C SER A 401 -28.38 -48.74 6.63
N VAL A 402 -27.88 -49.62 5.76
CA VAL A 402 -28.52 -50.91 5.43
C VAL A 402 -28.39 -51.92 6.58
N GLU A 403 -27.27 -51.95 7.30
CA GLU A 403 -27.10 -52.80 8.49
C GLU A 403 -27.88 -52.31 9.72
N HIS A 404 -28.06 -51.00 9.91
CA HIS A 404 -28.95 -50.48 10.96
C HIS A 404 -30.45 -50.70 10.67
N GLN A 405 -30.85 -50.80 9.40
CA GLN A 405 -32.22 -51.19 9.05
C GLN A 405 -32.46 -52.71 9.21
N SER A 406 -31.44 -53.56 9.10
CA SER A 406 -31.58 -55.00 9.35
C SER A 406 -31.51 -55.38 10.84
N ALA A 407 -30.82 -54.58 11.67
CA ALA A 407 -30.73 -54.80 13.12
C ALA A 407 -31.96 -54.32 13.92
N PHE A 408 -32.72 -53.34 13.42
CA PHE A 408 -33.97 -52.87 14.05
C PHE A 408 -35.23 -53.67 13.64
N GLY A 409 -35.11 -54.65 12.74
CA GLY A 409 -36.20 -55.54 12.33
C GLY A 409 -36.39 -56.81 13.18
N LYS A 410 -35.63 -56.99 14.27
CA LYS A 410 -35.76 -58.13 15.20
C LYS A 410 -35.85 -57.70 16.67
N LYS A 411 -36.82 -56.83 16.98
CA LYS A 411 -37.42 -56.70 18.31
C LYS A 411 -38.71 -55.87 18.30
N LYS A 412 -39.72 -56.35 17.58
CA LYS A 412 -41.12 -56.48 18.03
C LYS A 412 -41.95 -57.12 16.93
#